data_AF-A0A1Y4TXJ0-F1
#
_entry.id   AF-A0A1Y4TXJ0-F1
#
_cell.length_a   1.000
_cell.length_b   1.000
_cell.length_c   1.000
_cell.angle_alpha   90.00
_cell.angle_beta   90.00
_cell.angle_gamma   90.00
#
_symmetry.space_group_name_H-M   'P 1'
#
loop_
_entity.id
_entity.type
_entity.pdbx_description
1 polymer ?
#
loop_
_entity_poly.entity_id
_entity_poly.type
_entity_poly.pdbx_seq_one_letter_code
_entity_poly.pdbx_strand_id
1 'polypeptide(L)'
;MLASAVNFHVWLNIENGPAAVIRDVLERFYRRIIPSLLISGAGYILFAELTFIAGTVMIVFLLNHLAGMLPDTELQGVSGKYRFVYRTSFLCDVFAGLFLELAAAAGLGGMTEILTGESAAAWLFMLFFVCGSVLYWRSILPAAQYHKVWNLLKADREYEDQVWYCISNGREGLSTFDRVPWKGKISQIIVAGEDLKALDAGVKMETFVYYLICIDSDEDIREEFVSRIYSALNTPHSRLLVLSFGYGKNGIDVKRLLGVLSENSNVRTEEFPDLKLHGRMDIESLISDQNFRRKRNVRMPLRFVKNEELADTYLSIGKGPCLCLQFLRKILNDLEILPAIYAVFDFTDLQYRMAAAYEHGDDTAWMKEHGKDIGNIMSMGKELEESVIRKKFQQGDIRITFEEIFSRIITEEEMAVIRKYLPDYRPDRTYPVYTSIVYLTTSLRNVLRGHGSFEHVDAEILFELVFKLALMNILILSANDLTLETEDSPVWPGETYRKVIGRKNSDTVRNMSPFLMASGTGNILVFNNWDKPSKKKMKKKLWNILITWMER
;
A
#
# COMPACT_ATOMS: atom_id res chain seq x y z
N MET A 1 -6.15 -23.77 31.36
CA MET A 1 -6.52 -23.08 32.61
C MET A 1 -7.99 -23.32 32.96
N LEU A 2 -8.97 -22.85 32.18
CA LEU A 2 -10.40 -23.19 32.40
C LEU A 2 -10.66 -24.71 32.39
N ALA A 3 -10.11 -25.44 31.42
CA ALA A 3 -10.18 -26.91 31.41
C ALA A 3 -9.51 -27.57 32.63
N SER A 4 -8.42 -26.98 33.13
CA SER A 4 -7.73 -27.45 34.35
C SER A 4 -8.58 -27.22 35.60
N ALA A 5 -9.41 -26.18 35.60
CA ALA A 5 -10.40 -25.92 36.65
C ALA A 5 -11.61 -26.89 36.57
N VAL A 6 -12.10 -27.23 35.38
CA VAL A 6 -13.10 -28.31 35.25
C VAL A 6 -12.56 -29.65 35.80
N ASN A 7 -11.27 -29.92 35.57
CA ASN A 7 -10.63 -31.20 35.92
C ASN A 7 -10.48 -31.45 37.43
N PHE A 8 -10.12 -30.45 38.20
CA PHE A 8 -9.86 -30.64 39.63
C PHE A 8 -11.16 -30.96 40.40
N HIS A 9 -12.33 -30.54 39.90
CA HIS A 9 -13.64 -30.92 40.46
C HIS A 9 -14.06 -32.35 40.10
N VAL A 10 -13.90 -32.77 38.84
CA VAL A 10 -14.16 -34.15 38.40
C VAL A 10 -13.27 -35.14 39.17
N TRP A 11 -12.07 -34.71 39.55
CA TRP A 11 -11.11 -35.53 40.28
C TRP A 11 -11.42 -35.67 41.78
N LEU A 12 -11.93 -34.62 42.44
CA LEU A 12 -12.41 -34.71 43.84
C LEU A 12 -13.62 -35.66 43.99
N ASN A 13 -14.36 -35.91 42.90
CA ASN A 13 -15.52 -36.81 42.85
C ASN A 13 -15.25 -38.13 42.11
N ILE A 14 -13.98 -38.49 41.86
CA ILE A 14 -13.60 -39.62 40.96
C ILE A 14 -14.02 -41.01 41.49
N GLU A 15 -14.46 -41.10 42.75
CA GLU A 15 -14.91 -42.35 43.36
C GLU A 15 -16.30 -42.79 42.87
N ASN A 16 -17.09 -41.93 42.22
CA ASN A 16 -18.42 -42.29 41.71
C ASN A 16 -18.73 -41.73 40.31
N GLY A 17 -19.35 -42.55 39.44
CA GLY A 17 -19.86 -42.15 38.11
C GLY A 17 -18.95 -42.51 36.91
N PRO A 18 -19.26 -41.99 35.70
CA PRO A 18 -18.55 -42.31 34.45
C PRO A 18 -17.03 -42.07 34.48
N ALA A 19 -16.56 -41.18 35.35
CA ALA A 19 -15.15 -40.89 35.58
C ALA A 19 -14.38 -42.08 36.20
N ALA A 20 -15.05 -42.94 36.99
CA ALA A 20 -14.45 -44.16 37.54
C ALA A 20 -14.17 -45.21 36.45
N VAL A 21 -14.97 -45.25 35.39
CA VAL A 21 -14.73 -46.14 34.23
C VAL A 21 -13.54 -45.64 33.41
N ILE A 22 -13.43 -44.32 33.23
CA ILE A 22 -12.28 -43.71 32.56
C ILE A 22 -11.00 -43.98 33.36
N ARG A 23 -11.05 -43.85 34.70
CA ARG A 23 -9.97 -44.24 35.61
C ARG A 23 -9.53 -45.69 35.38
N ASP A 24 -10.47 -46.64 35.43
CA ASP A 24 -10.19 -48.06 35.25
C ASP A 24 -9.57 -48.39 33.87
N VAL A 25 -10.05 -47.74 32.80
CA VAL A 25 -9.54 -47.93 31.44
C VAL A 25 -8.13 -47.36 31.29
N LEU A 26 -7.89 -46.15 31.80
CA LEU A 26 -6.56 -45.53 31.80
C LEU A 26 -5.58 -46.35 32.66
N GLU A 27 -6.00 -46.83 33.83
CA GLU A 27 -5.17 -47.67 34.71
C GLU A 27 -4.73 -48.96 34.01
N ARG A 28 -5.66 -49.64 33.31
CA ARG A 28 -5.37 -50.87 32.56
C ARG A 28 -4.46 -50.62 31.35
N PHE A 29 -4.67 -49.53 30.64
CA PHE A 29 -3.87 -49.19 29.46
C PHE A 29 -2.44 -48.78 29.84
N TYR A 30 -2.29 -47.93 30.87
CA TYR A 30 -0.98 -47.36 31.23
C TYR A 30 -0.13 -48.25 32.15
N ARG A 31 -0.73 -49.17 32.93
CA ARG A 31 0.02 -50.25 33.61
C ARG A 31 0.90 -51.05 32.65
N ARG A 32 0.53 -51.11 31.37
CA ARG A 32 1.28 -51.83 30.34
C ARG A 32 2.41 -51.03 29.69
N ILE A 33 2.36 -49.69 29.73
CA ILE A 33 3.26 -48.84 28.93
C ILE A 33 4.33 -48.17 29.80
N ILE A 34 3.97 -47.60 30.97
CA ILE A 34 4.94 -46.94 31.87
C ILE A 34 4.59 -47.28 33.34
N PRO A 35 4.89 -48.51 33.80
CA PRO A 35 4.50 -48.98 35.14
C PRO A 35 5.16 -48.17 36.28
N SER A 36 6.31 -47.55 36.05
CA SER A 36 7.03 -46.75 37.05
C SER A 36 6.31 -45.46 37.47
N LEU A 37 5.46 -44.90 36.61
CA LEU A 37 4.69 -43.68 36.91
C LEU A 37 3.48 -43.94 37.82
N LEU A 38 3.07 -45.21 37.95
CA LEU A 38 1.86 -45.65 38.66
C LEU A 38 2.15 -46.16 40.10
N ILE A 39 3.39 -46.05 40.56
CA ILE A 39 3.82 -46.55 41.87
C ILE A 39 3.39 -45.62 43.01
N SER A 40 3.19 -44.32 42.74
CA SER A 40 2.63 -43.37 43.70
C SER A 40 1.23 -42.93 43.25
N GLY A 41 0.29 -42.86 44.20
CA GLY A 41 -1.07 -42.37 43.93
C GLY A 41 -1.07 -41.00 43.23
N ALA A 42 -0.10 -40.13 43.56
CA ALA A 42 0.09 -38.81 42.95
C ALA A 42 0.45 -38.86 41.44
N GLY A 43 1.24 -39.85 40.99
CA GLY A 43 1.58 -40.00 39.57
C GLY A 43 0.39 -40.42 38.71
N TYR A 44 -0.54 -41.18 39.29
CA TYR A 44 -1.82 -41.54 38.68
C TYR A 44 -2.69 -40.30 38.42
N ILE A 45 -2.77 -39.40 39.41
CA ILE A 45 -3.51 -38.13 39.33
C ILE A 45 -2.98 -37.27 38.19
N LEU A 46 -1.66 -37.01 38.20
CA LEU A 46 -1.00 -36.13 37.24
C LEU A 46 -1.18 -36.64 35.80
N PHE A 47 -1.11 -37.95 35.59
CA PHE A 47 -1.20 -38.54 34.27
C PHE A 47 -2.65 -38.59 33.74
N ALA A 48 -3.63 -38.85 34.60
CA ALA A 48 -5.04 -38.76 34.25
C ALA A 48 -5.44 -37.31 33.91
N GLU A 49 -4.95 -36.32 34.67
CA GLU A 49 -5.11 -34.90 34.36
C GLU A 49 -4.50 -34.55 33.00
N LEU A 50 -3.26 -34.97 32.72
CA LEU A 50 -2.61 -34.75 31.42
C LEU A 50 -3.40 -35.38 30.26
N THR A 51 -3.92 -36.59 30.44
CA THR A 51 -4.69 -37.30 29.40
C THR A 51 -6.03 -36.63 29.15
N PHE A 52 -6.70 -36.16 30.19
CA PHE A 52 -7.96 -35.44 30.07
C PHE A 52 -7.78 -34.03 29.50
N ILE A 53 -6.70 -33.33 29.87
CA ILE A 53 -6.29 -32.07 29.23
C ILE A 53 -6.03 -32.31 27.75
N ALA A 54 -5.29 -33.36 27.39
CA ALA A 54 -5.02 -33.71 25.99
C ALA A 54 -6.31 -34.03 25.23
N GLY A 55 -7.24 -34.79 25.81
CA GLY A 55 -8.54 -35.09 25.22
C GLY A 55 -9.40 -33.85 25.03
N THR A 56 -9.44 -32.95 26.00
CA THR A 56 -10.17 -31.68 25.91
C THR A 56 -9.57 -30.77 24.84
N VAL A 57 -8.24 -30.67 24.78
CA VAL A 57 -7.53 -29.92 23.72
C VAL A 57 -7.84 -30.50 22.34
N MET A 58 -7.88 -31.83 22.21
CA MET A 58 -8.22 -32.50 20.95
C MET A 58 -9.67 -32.25 20.53
N ILE A 59 -10.62 -32.28 21.47
CA ILE A 59 -12.04 -31.97 21.19
C ILE A 59 -12.18 -30.51 20.77
N VAL A 60 -11.55 -29.56 21.48
CA VAL A 60 -11.54 -28.14 21.11
C VAL A 60 -10.91 -27.96 19.72
N PHE A 61 -9.81 -28.65 19.42
CA PHE A 61 -9.18 -28.59 18.10
C PHE A 61 -10.10 -29.12 16.99
N LEU A 62 -10.78 -30.24 17.21
CA LEU A 62 -11.76 -30.82 16.27
C LEU A 62 -12.98 -29.93 16.07
N LEU A 63 -13.56 -29.39 17.16
CA LEU A 63 -14.68 -28.46 17.11
C LEU A 63 -14.29 -27.18 16.36
N ASN A 64 -13.10 -26.63 16.64
CA ASN A 64 -12.58 -25.48 15.91
C ASN A 64 -12.36 -25.82 14.43
N HIS A 65 -11.87 -27.02 14.11
CA HIS A 65 -11.72 -27.44 12.71
C HIS A 65 -13.08 -27.47 11.99
N LEU A 66 -14.07 -28.16 12.56
CA LEU A 66 -15.44 -28.28 12.03
C LEU A 66 -16.15 -26.92 11.92
N ALA A 67 -16.01 -26.06 12.92
CA ALA A 67 -16.71 -24.78 13.03
C ALA A 67 -16.44 -23.80 11.87
N GLY A 68 -15.33 -23.95 11.15
CA GLY A 68 -15.10 -23.15 9.94
C GLY A 68 -14.83 -23.99 8.72
N MET A 69 -15.42 -25.18 8.70
CA MET A 69 -16.00 -25.72 7.48
C MET A 69 -17.45 -25.22 7.30
N LEU A 70 -18.06 -24.63 8.34
CA LEU A 70 -19.37 -24.02 8.23
C LEU A 70 -19.29 -22.71 7.44
N PRO A 71 -20.26 -22.44 6.55
CA PRO A 71 -20.34 -21.16 5.87
C PRO A 71 -20.61 -20.05 6.90
N ASP A 72 -20.05 -18.88 6.66
CA ASP A 72 -20.42 -17.68 7.40
C ASP A 72 -21.84 -17.26 7.03
N THR A 73 -22.55 -16.64 7.98
CA THR A 73 -23.82 -16.00 7.66
C THR A 73 -23.59 -14.92 6.62
N GLU A 74 -24.21 -15.06 5.45
CA GLU A 74 -24.13 -14.07 4.36
C GLU A 74 -24.63 -12.72 4.86
N LEU A 75 -23.71 -11.82 5.21
CA LEU A 75 -24.03 -10.45 5.55
C LEU A 75 -23.27 -9.54 4.60
N GLN A 76 -23.84 -9.37 3.42
CA GLN A 76 -23.51 -8.23 2.57
C GLN A 76 -23.81 -6.93 3.34
N GLY A 77 -22.79 -6.09 3.53
CA GLY A 77 -23.00 -4.66 3.76
C GLY A 77 -23.27 -4.18 5.19
N VAL A 78 -23.03 -4.97 6.25
CA VAL A 78 -23.13 -4.42 7.62
C VAL A 78 -21.87 -3.60 7.93
N SER A 79 -21.98 -2.26 7.85
CA SER A 79 -20.93 -1.35 8.31
C SER A 79 -20.79 -1.42 9.83
N GLY A 80 -19.57 -1.59 10.37
CA GLY A 80 -19.37 -1.57 11.81
C GLY A 80 -17.96 -1.94 12.25
N LYS A 81 -17.59 -1.56 13.49
CA LYS A 81 -16.24 -1.77 14.05
C LYS A 81 -15.92 -3.24 14.42
N TYR A 82 -16.94 -4.11 14.45
CA TYR A 82 -16.82 -5.49 14.95
C TYR A 82 -17.47 -6.50 13.98
N ARG A 83 -17.15 -6.42 12.69
CA ARG A 83 -17.74 -7.30 11.65
C ARG A 83 -17.43 -8.78 11.85
N PHE A 84 -16.30 -9.11 12.46
CA PHE A 84 -15.96 -10.50 12.84
C PHE A 84 -17.00 -11.18 13.74
N VAL A 85 -17.85 -10.44 14.47
CA VAL A 85 -18.89 -11.02 15.35
C VAL A 85 -19.90 -11.86 14.57
N TYR A 86 -20.07 -11.55 13.28
CA TYR A 86 -20.96 -12.27 12.38
C TYR A 86 -20.32 -13.51 11.74
N ARG A 87 -19.06 -13.81 12.04
CA ARG A 87 -18.41 -15.01 11.54
C ARG A 87 -18.89 -16.21 12.34
N THR A 88 -19.33 -17.27 11.66
CA THR A 88 -19.81 -18.51 12.30
C THR A 88 -18.75 -19.05 13.24
N SER A 89 -17.49 -18.95 12.81
CA SER A 89 -16.35 -19.37 13.60
C SER A 89 -16.23 -18.59 14.92
N PHE A 90 -16.47 -17.26 14.94
CA PHE A 90 -16.46 -16.48 16.18
C PHE A 90 -17.61 -16.88 17.12
N LEU A 91 -18.81 -17.08 16.56
CA LEU A 91 -19.97 -17.52 17.34
C LEU A 91 -19.70 -18.87 18.01
N CYS A 92 -19.10 -19.82 17.28
CA CYS A 92 -18.68 -21.10 17.85
C CYS A 92 -17.69 -20.94 19.01
N ASP A 93 -16.70 -20.05 18.90
CA ASP A 93 -15.75 -19.77 20.00
C ASP A 93 -16.44 -19.14 21.21
N VAL A 94 -17.41 -18.25 21.00
CA VAL A 94 -18.22 -17.68 22.08
C VAL A 94 -19.00 -18.78 22.80
N PHE A 95 -19.67 -19.66 22.06
CA PHE A 95 -20.42 -20.78 22.64
C PHE A 95 -19.51 -21.77 23.38
N ALA A 96 -18.37 -22.12 22.80
CA ALA A 96 -17.37 -22.98 23.45
C ALA A 96 -16.85 -22.35 24.74
N GLY A 97 -16.62 -21.03 24.73
CA GLY A 97 -16.18 -20.25 25.88
C GLY A 97 -17.18 -20.26 27.01
N LEU A 98 -18.42 -19.91 26.71
CA LEU A 98 -19.52 -19.93 27.68
C LEU A 98 -19.71 -21.33 28.27
N PHE A 99 -19.62 -22.38 27.45
CA PHE A 99 -19.70 -23.76 27.94
C PHE A 99 -18.55 -24.10 28.90
N LEU A 100 -17.31 -23.74 28.56
CA LEU A 100 -16.15 -23.95 29.42
C LEU A 100 -16.23 -23.17 30.73
N GLU A 101 -16.75 -21.94 30.70
CA GLU A 101 -16.97 -21.15 31.90
C GLU A 101 -18.07 -21.71 32.79
N LEU A 102 -19.20 -22.12 32.22
CA LEU A 102 -20.27 -22.79 32.96
C LEU A 102 -19.78 -24.07 33.62
N ALA A 103 -19.00 -24.88 32.89
CA ALA A 103 -18.38 -26.08 33.44
C ALA A 103 -17.39 -25.77 34.57
N ALA A 104 -16.57 -24.72 34.42
CA ALA A 104 -15.61 -24.32 35.44
C ALA A 104 -16.28 -23.70 36.68
N ALA A 105 -17.38 -22.96 36.50
CA ALA A 105 -18.20 -22.42 37.58
C ALA A 105 -18.94 -23.52 38.35
N ALA A 106 -19.48 -24.53 37.65
CA ALA A 106 -20.03 -25.73 38.29
C ALA A 106 -18.94 -26.46 39.09
N GLY A 107 -17.73 -26.56 38.53
CA GLY A 107 -16.57 -27.10 39.22
C GLY A 107 -16.20 -26.33 40.49
N LEU A 108 -16.29 -25.00 40.45
CA LEU A 108 -16.08 -24.14 41.61
C LEU A 108 -17.14 -24.40 42.70
N GLY A 109 -18.42 -24.47 42.33
CA GLY A 109 -19.52 -24.75 43.26
C GLY A 109 -19.31 -26.05 44.01
N GLY A 110 -18.99 -27.13 43.29
CA GLY A 110 -18.75 -28.41 43.95
C GLY A 110 -17.42 -28.51 44.72
N MET A 111 -16.43 -27.66 44.47
CA MET A 111 -15.24 -27.57 45.34
C MET A 111 -15.50 -26.88 46.67
N THR A 112 -16.37 -25.86 46.68
CA THR A 112 -16.72 -25.16 47.92
C THR A 112 -17.44 -26.06 48.92
N GLU A 113 -18.03 -27.17 48.45
CA GLU A 113 -18.63 -28.22 49.29
C GLU A 113 -17.59 -29.19 49.89
N ILE A 114 -16.41 -29.33 49.29
CA ILE A 114 -15.41 -30.35 49.64
C ILE A 114 -14.19 -29.75 50.36
N LEU A 115 -13.80 -28.52 50.03
CA LEU A 115 -12.64 -27.83 50.58
C LEU A 115 -13.09 -26.60 51.38
N THR A 116 -12.58 -26.44 52.59
CA THR A 116 -12.80 -25.20 53.35
C THR A 116 -12.20 -24.01 52.59
N GLY A 117 -12.86 -22.85 52.65
CA GLY A 117 -12.47 -21.63 51.91
C GLY A 117 -11.06 -21.09 52.21
N GLU A 118 -10.37 -21.65 53.21
CA GLU A 118 -9.00 -21.34 53.58
C GLU A 118 -7.95 -22.25 52.92
N SER A 119 -8.36 -23.29 52.18
CA SER A 119 -7.40 -24.20 51.54
C SER A 119 -6.65 -23.53 50.39
N ALA A 120 -5.33 -23.73 50.33
CA ALA A 120 -4.48 -23.23 49.24
C ALA A 120 -4.94 -23.74 47.87
N ALA A 121 -5.53 -24.94 47.81
CA ALA A 121 -6.08 -25.52 46.59
C ALA A 121 -7.30 -24.74 46.06
N ALA A 122 -8.21 -24.31 46.92
CA ALA A 122 -9.36 -23.49 46.54
C ALA A 122 -8.94 -22.11 46.01
N TRP A 123 -7.94 -21.48 46.64
CA TRP A 123 -7.38 -20.21 46.17
C TRP A 123 -6.63 -20.35 44.84
N LEU A 124 -5.85 -21.42 44.67
CA LEU A 124 -5.16 -21.72 43.40
C LEU A 124 -6.17 -21.95 42.27
N PHE A 125 -7.27 -22.64 42.57
CA PHE A 125 -8.35 -22.87 41.63
C PHE A 125 -9.03 -21.58 41.20
N MET A 126 -9.41 -20.73 42.16
CA MET A 126 -9.99 -19.41 41.90
C MET A 126 -9.07 -18.56 41.03
N LEU A 127 -7.77 -18.58 41.31
CA LEU A 127 -6.78 -17.89 40.49
C LEU A 127 -6.76 -18.44 39.04
N PHE A 128 -6.78 -19.76 38.85
CA PHE A 128 -6.81 -20.36 37.50
C PHE A 128 -8.13 -20.11 36.76
N PHE A 129 -9.25 -20.08 37.46
CA PHE A 129 -10.55 -19.73 36.89
C PHE A 129 -10.54 -18.28 36.40
N VAL A 130 -10.18 -17.32 37.25
CA VAL A 130 -10.16 -15.89 36.91
C VAL A 130 -9.13 -15.62 35.80
N CYS A 131 -7.89 -16.08 35.95
CA CYS A 131 -6.85 -15.89 34.93
C CYS A 131 -7.23 -16.59 33.62
N GLY A 132 -7.79 -17.81 33.68
CA GLY A 132 -8.22 -18.56 32.52
C GLY A 132 -9.35 -17.86 31.74
N SER A 133 -10.38 -17.38 32.44
CA SER A 133 -11.48 -16.61 31.86
C SER A 133 -10.99 -15.31 31.22
N VAL A 134 -10.20 -14.52 31.95
CA VAL A 134 -9.64 -13.25 31.43
C VAL A 134 -8.78 -13.49 30.20
N LEU A 135 -7.89 -14.49 30.21
CA LEU A 135 -7.04 -14.81 29.07
C LEU A 135 -7.85 -15.32 27.86
N TYR A 136 -8.87 -16.14 28.10
CA TYR A 136 -9.73 -16.68 27.05
C TYR A 136 -10.49 -15.56 26.33
N TRP A 137 -11.25 -14.75 27.07
CA TRP A 137 -12.04 -13.67 26.48
C TRP A 137 -11.17 -12.58 25.86
N ARG A 138 -10.01 -12.27 26.45
CA ARG A 138 -9.05 -11.33 25.85
C ARG A 138 -8.49 -11.84 24.51
N SER A 139 -8.43 -13.16 24.32
CA SER A 139 -7.95 -13.77 23.07
C SER A 139 -9.02 -13.78 21.97
N ILE A 140 -10.30 -13.82 22.34
CA ILE A 140 -11.45 -13.88 21.42
C ILE A 140 -12.03 -12.50 21.10
N LEU A 141 -11.91 -11.54 22.02
CA LEU A 141 -12.35 -10.15 21.85
C LEU A 141 -11.13 -9.22 21.75
N PRO A 142 -10.63 -8.92 20.53
CA PRO A 142 -9.38 -8.20 20.36
C PRO A 142 -9.61 -6.68 20.39
N ALA A 143 -10.41 -6.19 21.36
CA ALA A 143 -10.79 -4.79 21.49
C ALA A 143 -9.57 -3.85 21.56
N ALA A 144 -8.52 -4.26 22.27
CA ALA A 144 -7.27 -3.51 22.34
C ALA A 144 -6.52 -3.42 20.99
N GLN A 145 -6.61 -4.45 20.15
CA GLN A 145 -5.98 -4.47 18.84
C GLN A 145 -6.73 -3.57 17.87
N TYR A 146 -8.06 -3.61 17.89
CA TYR A 146 -8.88 -2.66 17.11
C TYR A 146 -8.68 -1.23 17.54
N HIS A 147 -8.60 -0.98 18.85
CA HIS A 147 -8.29 0.35 19.37
C HIS A 147 -6.92 0.84 18.88
N LYS A 148 -5.92 -0.05 18.79
CA LYS A 148 -4.62 0.28 18.20
C LYS A 148 -4.74 0.65 16.71
N VAL A 149 -5.42 -0.15 15.89
CA VAL A 149 -5.62 0.14 14.45
C VAL A 149 -6.38 1.45 14.28
N TRP A 150 -7.43 1.64 15.06
CA TRP A 150 -8.24 2.85 15.08
C TRP A 150 -7.42 4.09 15.43
N ASN A 151 -6.56 4.00 16.46
CA ASN A 151 -5.69 5.11 16.85
C ASN A 151 -4.61 5.38 15.79
N LEU A 152 -4.06 4.34 15.14
CA LEU A 152 -3.10 4.51 14.04
C LEU A 152 -3.71 5.26 12.86
N LEU A 153 -4.95 4.94 12.48
CA LEU A 153 -5.64 5.60 11.38
C LEU A 153 -6.11 7.03 11.72
N LYS A 154 -6.26 7.35 13.01
CA LYS A 154 -6.59 8.70 13.50
C LYS A 154 -5.37 9.57 13.79
N ALA A 155 -4.24 8.96 14.16
CA ALA A 155 -3.01 9.67 14.39
C ALA A 155 -2.47 10.11 13.02
N ASP A 156 -2.40 11.42 12.82
CA ASP A 156 -2.16 12.10 11.53
C ASP A 156 -0.75 11.86 10.94
N ARG A 157 -0.04 10.80 11.35
CA ARG A 157 1.31 10.45 10.88
C ARG A 157 1.57 8.94 10.93
N GLU A 158 2.10 8.42 9.82
CA GLU A 158 2.78 7.12 9.67
C GLU A 158 1.91 5.86 9.48
N TYR A 159 0.61 5.97 9.28
CA TYR A 159 -0.17 4.79 8.90
C TYR A 159 0.05 4.37 7.44
N GLU A 160 0.45 5.30 6.57
CA GLU A 160 0.49 5.12 5.11
C GLU A 160 1.44 3.99 4.68
N ASP A 161 2.54 3.81 5.40
CA ASP A 161 3.57 2.79 5.18
C ASP A 161 3.46 1.59 6.15
N GLN A 162 2.62 1.70 7.18
CA GLN A 162 2.37 0.64 8.16
C GLN A 162 1.15 -0.21 7.82
N VAL A 163 0.17 0.35 7.13
CA VAL A 163 -1.13 -0.29 6.86
C VAL A 163 -1.26 -0.67 5.38
N TRP A 164 -1.83 -1.84 5.12
CA TRP A 164 -2.20 -2.27 3.77
C TRP A 164 -3.62 -1.82 3.45
N TYR A 165 -3.82 -1.15 2.32
CA TYR A 165 -5.15 -0.97 1.75
C TYR A 165 -5.52 -2.19 0.89
N CYS A 166 -6.63 -2.84 1.21
CA CYS A 166 -7.06 -4.08 0.57
C CYS A 166 -8.14 -3.85 -0.49
N ILE A 167 -7.93 -4.47 -1.64
CA ILE A 167 -8.91 -4.57 -2.73
C ILE A 167 -9.07 -6.08 -3.02
N SER A 168 -10.27 -6.62 -2.80
CA SER A 168 -10.54 -8.04 -3.07
C SER A 168 -11.92 -8.23 -3.69
N ASN A 169 -12.04 -9.22 -4.58
CA ASN A 169 -13.30 -9.72 -5.11
C ASN A 169 -13.76 -11.01 -4.40
N GLY A 170 -13.00 -11.51 -3.41
CA GLY A 170 -13.39 -12.67 -2.64
C GLY A 170 -14.67 -12.41 -1.84
N ARG A 171 -15.45 -13.47 -1.59
CA ARG A 171 -16.69 -13.38 -0.80
C ARG A 171 -16.44 -12.96 0.65
N GLU A 172 -15.24 -13.21 1.14
CA GLU A 172 -14.87 -12.97 2.52
C GLU A 172 -14.01 -11.71 2.68
N GLY A 173 -14.35 -10.88 3.66
CA GLY A 173 -13.56 -9.71 4.02
C GLY A 173 -12.19 -10.09 4.58
N LEU A 174 -11.13 -9.49 4.01
CA LEU A 174 -9.74 -9.69 4.41
C LEU A 174 -9.22 -8.63 5.39
N SER A 175 -10.07 -7.65 5.71
CA SER A 175 -9.74 -6.59 6.64
C SER A 175 -9.42 -7.15 8.03
N THR A 176 -8.53 -6.47 8.74
CA THR A 176 -8.29 -6.72 10.16
C THR A 176 -9.59 -6.70 10.98
N PHE A 177 -10.59 -5.88 10.60
CA PHE A 177 -11.90 -5.79 11.28
C PHE A 177 -12.88 -6.93 10.97
N ASP A 178 -12.65 -7.67 9.89
CA ASP A 178 -13.46 -8.80 9.45
C ASP A 178 -12.90 -10.16 9.90
N ARG A 179 -11.62 -10.18 10.29
CA ARG A 179 -10.90 -11.39 10.65
C ARG A 179 -11.06 -11.72 12.12
N VAL A 180 -11.24 -13.00 12.40
CA VAL A 180 -11.40 -13.51 13.75
C VAL A 180 -9.98 -13.76 14.34
N PRO A 181 -9.73 -13.49 15.64
CA PRO A 181 -8.37 -13.30 16.18
C PRO A 181 -7.56 -14.57 16.50
N TRP A 182 -7.96 -15.77 16.05
CA TRP A 182 -7.36 -17.08 16.40
C TRP A 182 -5.83 -17.15 16.29
N LYS A 183 -5.20 -16.25 15.53
CA LYS A 183 -3.74 -16.25 15.28
C LYS A 183 -2.93 -15.47 16.31
N GLY A 184 -3.52 -14.97 17.38
CA GLY A 184 -2.80 -14.50 18.58
C GLY A 184 -1.96 -13.22 18.40
N LYS A 185 -1.69 -12.75 17.18
CA LYS A 185 -1.06 -11.46 16.91
C LYS A 185 -1.29 -11.04 15.46
N ILE A 186 -1.83 -9.85 15.25
CA ILE A 186 -1.85 -9.20 13.93
C ILE A 186 -0.43 -8.69 13.66
N SER A 187 0.24 -9.30 12.69
CA SER A 187 1.56 -8.93 12.20
C SER A 187 1.49 -7.90 11.07
N GLN A 188 0.39 -7.90 10.30
CA GLN A 188 0.11 -6.97 9.22
C GLN A 188 -1.27 -6.35 9.42
N ILE A 189 -1.36 -5.01 9.47
CA ILE A 189 -2.63 -4.30 9.56
C ILE A 189 -3.18 -4.12 8.14
N ILE A 190 -4.41 -4.57 7.91
CA ILE A 190 -5.08 -4.56 6.60
C ILE A 190 -6.43 -3.87 6.76
N VAL A 191 -6.74 -2.91 5.89
CA VAL A 191 -8.02 -2.19 5.91
C VAL A 191 -8.66 -2.21 4.52
N ALA A 192 -9.99 -2.33 4.47
CA ALA A 192 -10.79 -2.25 3.26
C ALA A 192 -11.52 -0.89 3.18
N GLY A 193 -12.14 -0.61 2.02
CA GLY A 193 -12.85 0.65 1.81
C GLY A 193 -14.01 0.87 2.77
N GLU A 194 -14.70 -0.21 3.16
CA GLU A 194 -15.79 -0.20 4.13
C GLU A 194 -15.32 0.24 5.52
N ASP A 195 -14.08 -0.10 5.90
CA ASP A 195 -13.50 0.31 7.18
C ASP A 195 -13.29 1.82 7.22
N LEU A 196 -12.74 2.39 6.15
CA LEU A 196 -12.48 3.83 6.05
C LEU A 196 -13.78 4.64 6.15
N LYS A 197 -14.86 4.14 5.51
CA LYS A 197 -16.20 4.74 5.61
C LYS A 197 -16.73 4.67 7.05
N ALA A 198 -16.56 3.55 7.74
CA ALA A 198 -17.03 3.37 9.12
C ALA A 198 -16.20 4.15 10.16
N LEU A 199 -14.95 4.47 9.83
CA LEU A 199 -14.03 5.21 10.68
C LEU A 199 -14.34 6.71 10.76
N ASP A 200 -15.02 7.27 9.74
CA ASP A 200 -15.25 8.71 9.54
C ASP A 200 -13.97 9.55 9.77
N ALA A 201 -12.83 8.97 9.41
CA ALA A 201 -11.51 9.53 9.72
C ALA A 201 -11.01 10.49 8.62
N GLY A 202 -11.79 10.71 7.55
CA GLY A 202 -11.35 11.49 6.38
C GLY A 202 -10.20 10.87 5.59
N VAL A 203 -9.76 9.66 5.93
CA VAL A 203 -8.67 8.93 5.26
C VAL A 203 -9.15 8.44 3.90
N LYS A 204 -8.45 8.84 2.84
CA LYS A 204 -8.74 8.43 1.46
C LYS A 204 -7.88 7.25 1.03
N MET A 205 -8.31 6.49 0.03
CA MET A 205 -7.55 5.33 -0.46
C MET A 205 -6.16 5.74 -0.96
N GLU A 206 -6.07 6.89 -1.61
CA GLU A 206 -4.87 7.39 -2.25
C GLU A 206 -3.80 7.80 -1.24
N THR A 207 -4.10 7.80 0.06
CA THR A 207 -3.12 8.07 1.12
C THR A 207 -2.32 6.83 1.53
N PHE A 208 -2.60 5.65 0.99
CA PHE A 208 -1.85 4.44 1.33
C PHE A 208 -0.68 4.22 0.37
N VAL A 209 0.47 3.79 0.91
CA VAL A 209 1.63 3.37 0.11
C VAL A 209 1.46 1.93 -0.36
N TYR A 210 1.00 1.04 0.52
CA TYR A 210 0.96 -0.39 0.27
C TYR A 210 -0.46 -0.86 -0.01
N TYR A 211 -0.64 -1.48 -1.18
CA TYR A 211 -1.90 -2.06 -1.62
C TYR A 211 -1.79 -3.57 -1.69
N LEU A 212 -2.77 -4.25 -1.10
CA LEU A 212 -2.94 -5.68 -1.20
C LEU A 212 -4.14 -5.97 -2.11
N ILE A 213 -3.87 -6.54 -3.27
CA ILE A 213 -4.90 -6.96 -4.22
C ILE A 213 -5.04 -8.47 -4.11
N CYS A 214 -6.19 -8.96 -3.68
CA CYS A 214 -6.46 -10.39 -3.59
C CYS A 214 -7.54 -10.77 -4.61
N ILE A 215 -7.14 -11.52 -5.63
CA ILE A 215 -8.00 -11.98 -6.71
C ILE A 215 -8.39 -13.44 -6.44
N ASP A 216 -9.67 -13.69 -6.23
CA ASP A 216 -10.23 -15.03 -6.26
C ASP A 216 -10.71 -15.34 -7.67
N SER A 217 -10.05 -16.29 -8.35
CA SER A 217 -10.36 -16.67 -9.72
C SER A 217 -11.67 -17.46 -9.84
N ASP A 218 -12.18 -18.01 -8.73
CA ASP A 218 -13.47 -18.71 -8.68
C ASP A 218 -14.67 -17.73 -8.61
N GLU A 219 -14.41 -16.44 -8.34
CA GLU A 219 -15.42 -15.39 -8.19
C GLU A 219 -15.51 -14.45 -9.41
N ASP A 220 -16.63 -13.73 -9.53
CA ASP A 220 -16.87 -12.79 -10.62
C ASP A 220 -16.00 -11.52 -10.50
N ILE A 221 -15.38 -11.12 -11.61
CA ILE A 221 -14.63 -9.87 -11.72
C ILE A 221 -15.59 -8.75 -12.11
N ARG A 222 -16.01 -7.95 -11.13
CA ARG A 222 -16.88 -6.79 -11.36
C ARG A 222 -16.07 -5.56 -11.81
N GLU A 223 -16.71 -4.69 -12.59
CA GLU A 223 -16.08 -3.46 -13.07
C GLU A 223 -15.61 -2.53 -11.92
N GLU A 224 -16.37 -2.44 -10.83
CA GLU A 224 -15.99 -1.67 -9.64
C GLU A 224 -14.67 -2.16 -9.03
N PHE A 225 -14.47 -3.48 -8.96
CA PHE A 225 -13.23 -4.08 -8.44
C PHE A 225 -12.04 -3.69 -9.32
N VAL A 226 -12.20 -3.82 -10.63
CA VAL A 226 -11.18 -3.45 -11.63
C VAL A 226 -10.87 -1.96 -11.58
N SER A 227 -11.89 -1.10 -11.46
CA SER A 227 -11.74 0.35 -11.34
C SER A 227 -10.92 0.74 -10.11
N ARG A 228 -11.13 0.08 -8.96
CA ARG A 228 -10.35 0.33 -7.74
C ARG A 228 -8.88 -0.07 -7.93
N ILE A 229 -8.62 -1.19 -8.61
CA ILE A 229 -7.25 -1.61 -8.95
C ILE A 229 -6.57 -0.57 -9.84
N TYR A 230 -7.24 -0.10 -10.90
CA TYR A 230 -6.67 0.93 -11.77
C TYR A 230 -6.44 2.27 -11.06
N SER A 231 -7.33 2.65 -10.14
CA SER A 231 -7.13 3.85 -9.31
C SER A 231 -5.88 3.73 -8.42
N ALA A 232 -5.67 2.56 -7.79
CA ALA A 232 -4.46 2.28 -7.03
C ALA A 232 -3.22 2.27 -7.93
N LEU A 233 -3.31 1.66 -9.11
CA LEU A 233 -2.22 1.62 -10.10
C LEU A 233 -1.84 3.04 -10.54
N ASN A 234 -2.81 3.90 -10.84
CA ASN A 234 -2.60 5.27 -11.31
C ASN A 234 -2.03 6.23 -10.26
N THR A 235 -1.86 5.77 -9.02
CA THR A 235 -1.26 6.55 -7.94
C THR A 235 0.27 6.41 -7.97
N PRO A 236 1.08 7.49 -8.13
CA PRO A 236 2.52 7.36 -8.40
C PRO A 236 3.37 6.70 -7.29
N HIS A 237 2.99 6.86 -6.03
CA HIS A 237 3.71 6.30 -4.88
C HIS A 237 3.23 4.88 -4.50
N SER A 238 2.20 4.36 -5.17
CA SER A 238 1.59 3.10 -4.77
C SER A 238 2.49 1.92 -5.07
N ARG A 239 2.46 0.93 -4.17
CA ARG A 239 3.15 -0.36 -4.31
C ARG A 239 2.15 -1.47 -4.11
N LEU A 240 1.94 -2.26 -5.15
CA LEU A 240 0.86 -3.24 -5.22
C LEU A 240 1.44 -4.65 -5.08
N LEU A 241 0.96 -5.39 -4.09
CA LEU A 241 1.14 -6.82 -3.99
C LEU A 241 -0.16 -7.50 -4.43
N VAL A 242 -0.09 -8.26 -5.52
CA VAL A 242 -1.22 -8.98 -6.11
C VAL A 242 -1.07 -10.46 -5.77
N LEU A 243 -2.05 -11.02 -5.06
CA LEU A 243 -2.15 -12.44 -4.75
C LEU A 243 -3.35 -13.00 -5.52
N SER A 244 -3.11 -13.92 -6.45
CA SER A 244 -4.16 -14.60 -7.20
C SER A 244 -4.38 -16.01 -6.67
N PHE A 245 -5.63 -16.41 -6.48
CA PHE A 245 -6.02 -17.70 -5.91
C PHE A 245 -6.93 -18.49 -6.85
N GLY A 246 -6.84 -19.82 -6.78
CA GLY A 246 -7.69 -20.75 -7.52
C GLY A 246 -7.35 -20.90 -9.01
N TYR A 247 -7.94 -21.92 -9.63
CA TYR A 247 -7.85 -22.20 -11.07
C TYR A 247 -9.04 -21.62 -11.88
N GLY A 248 -9.86 -20.78 -11.24
CA GLY A 248 -11.29 -20.66 -11.47
C GLY A 248 -11.80 -20.20 -12.85
N LYS A 249 -13.14 -20.21 -12.95
CA LYS A 249 -13.95 -20.09 -14.19
C LYS A 249 -13.63 -18.85 -15.04
N ASN A 250 -13.09 -17.79 -14.44
CA ASN A 250 -12.77 -16.51 -15.08
C ASN A 250 -11.28 -16.39 -15.49
N GLY A 251 -10.59 -17.51 -15.71
CA GLY A 251 -9.14 -17.54 -15.96
C GLY A 251 -8.65 -16.65 -17.10
N ILE A 252 -9.45 -16.35 -18.13
CA ILE A 252 -9.06 -15.42 -19.21
C ILE A 252 -9.01 -13.98 -18.71
N ASP A 253 -10.03 -13.52 -17.98
CA ASP A 253 -10.11 -12.15 -17.49
C ASP A 253 -9.09 -11.89 -16.38
N VAL A 254 -8.91 -12.87 -15.47
CA VAL A 254 -7.83 -12.84 -14.47
C VAL A 254 -6.48 -12.74 -15.18
N LYS A 255 -6.21 -13.60 -16.17
CA LYS A 255 -4.92 -13.59 -16.89
C LYS A 255 -4.69 -12.28 -17.62
N ARG A 256 -5.72 -11.67 -18.22
CA ARG A 256 -5.62 -10.36 -18.87
C ARG A 256 -5.30 -9.26 -17.86
N LEU A 257 -5.98 -9.24 -16.72
CA LEU A 257 -5.74 -8.27 -15.65
C LEU A 257 -4.32 -8.43 -15.07
N LEU A 258 -3.91 -9.66 -14.78
CA LEU A 258 -2.55 -9.97 -14.31
C LEU A 258 -1.49 -9.57 -15.35
N GLY A 259 -1.76 -9.77 -16.65
CA GLY A 259 -0.90 -9.29 -17.74
C GLY A 259 -0.65 -7.79 -17.66
N VAL A 260 -1.71 -6.98 -17.62
CA VAL A 260 -1.62 -5.52 -17.48
C VAL A 260 -0.89 -5.12 -16.20
N LEU A 261 -1.18 -5.78 -15.09
CA LEU A 261 -0.55 -5.50 -13.80
C LEU A 261 0.95 -5.82 -13.81
N SER A 262 1.35 -6.93 -14.42
CA SER A 262 2.74 -7.38 -14.48
C SER A 262 3.68 -6.48 -15.29
N GLU A 263 3.13 -5.65 -16.19
CA GLU A 263 3.89 -4.66 -16.96
C GLU A 263 4.38 -3.47 -16.12
N ASN A 264 3.91 -3.35 -14.88
CA ASN A 264 4.20 -2.22 -14.01
C ASN A 264 5.23 -2.57 -12.94
N SER A 265 6.35 -1.85 -12.88
CA SER A 265 7.49 -2.14 -11.98
C SER A 265 7.18 -2.03 -10.48
N ASN A 266 6.11 -1.32 -10.11
CA ASN A 266 5.65 -1.16 -8.72
C ASN A 266 4.65 -2.25 -8.30
N VAL A 267 4.34 -3.19 -9.18
CA VAL A 267 3.46 -4.32 -8.93
C VAL A 267 4.29 -5.59 -8.78
N ARG A 268 3.97 -6.39 -7.76
CA ARG A 268 4.44 -7.77 -7.64
C ARG A 268 3.25 -8.70 -7.63
N THR A 269 3.30 -9.71 -8.49
CA THR A 269 2.24 -10.71 -8.61
C THR A 269 2.74 -12.06 -8.11
N GLU A 270 1.92 -12.74 -7.32
CA GLU A 270 2.14 -14.12 -6.88
C GLU A 270 0.84 -14.91 -7.11
N GLU A 271 0.97 -16.11 -7.69
CA GLU A 271 -0.17 -16.95 -8.05
C GLU A 271 -0.17 -18.22 -7.19
N PHE A 272 -1.32 -18.55 -6.58
CA PHE A 272 -1.54 -19.70 -5.73
C PHE A 272 -2.73 -20.52 -6.25
N PRO A 273 -2.57 -21.23 -7.37
CA PRO A 273 -3.69 -21.86 -8.05
C PRO A 273 -4.30 -23.01 -7.22
N ASP A 274 -3.50 -23.69 -6.40
CA ASP A 274 -3.95 -24.77 -5.51
C ASP A 274 -4.63 -24.28 -4.22
N LEU A 275 -4.63 -22.98 -3.95
CA LEU A 275 -5.24 -22.39 -2.77
C LEU A 275 -6.53 -21.66 -3.15
N LYS A 276 -7.54 -21.75 -2.28
CA LYS A 276 -8.76 -20.94 -2.38
C LYS A 276 -8.70 -19.80 -1.37
N LEU A 277 -9.16 -18.62 -1.78
CA LEU A 277 -9.26 -17.51 -0.84
C LEU A 277 -10.42 -17.76 0.12
N HIS A 278 -10.11 -18.02 1.39
CA HIS A 278 -11.11 -18.20 2.45
C HIS A 278 -10.61 -17.56 3.75
N GLY A 279 -11.50 -17.26 4.70
CA GLY A 279 -11.22 -16.39 5.86
C GLY A 279 -10.24 -16.95 6.88
N ARG A 280 -9.87 -18.22 6.76
CA ARG A 280 -8.84 -18.86 7.60
C ARG A 280 -7.43 -18.78 7.01
N MET A 281 -7.29 -18.31 5.78
CA MET A 281 -6.00 -18.20 5.11
C MET A 281 -5.06 -17.26 5.89
N ASP A 282 -3.78 -17.67 5.96
CA ASP A 282 -2.72 -16.84 6.53
C ASP A 282 -2.18 -15.81 5.56
N ILE A 283 -3.01 -14.85 5.19
CA ILE A 283 -2.60 -13.78 4.27
C ILE A 283 -1.43 -12.98 4.86
N GLU A 284 -1.32 -12.86 6.18
CA GLU A 284 -0.21 -12.12 6.79
C GLU A 284 1.12 -12.84 6.68
N SER A 285 1.12 -14.17 6.85
CA SER A 285 2.30 -15.00 6.56
C SER A 285 2.69 -14.85 5.10
N LEU A 286 1.71 -14.99 4.18
CA LEU A 286 1.95 -14.84 2.74
C LEU A 286 2.58 -13.48 2.41
N ILE A 287 2.04 -12.39 2.95
CA ILE A 287 2.60 -11.03 2.81
C ILE A 287 4.01 -10.94 3.38
N SER A 288 4.23 -11.50 4.58
CA SER A 288 5.50 -11.42 5.29
C SER A 288 6.61 -12.16 4.54
N ASP A 289 6.28 -13.32 3.96
CA ASP A 289 7.20 -14.14 3.16
C ASP A 289 7.69 -13.40 1.91
N GLN A 290 6.87 -12.51 1.35
CA GLN A 290 7.26 -11.72 0.17
C GLN A 290 8.37 -10.70 0.47
N ASN A 291 8.59 -10.32 1.73
CA ASN A 291 9.52 -9.25 2.09
C ASN A 291 9.29 -7.94 1.31
N PHE A 292 8.05 -7.69 0.87
CA PHE A 292 7.71 -6.62 -0.08
C PHE A 292 8.05 -5.21 0.45
N ARG A 293 7.88 -4.99 1.75
CA ARG A 293 8.14 -3.71 2.41
C ARG A 293 9.63 -3.38 2.65
N ARG A 294 10.58 -4.26 2.28
CA ARG A 294 12.01 -4.05 2.59
C ARG A 294 12.69 -2.90 1.82
N LYS A 295 12.16 -2.45 0.68
CA LYS A 295 12.67 -1.26 -0.03
C LYS A 295 12.34 0.00 0.77
N ARG A 296 13.37 0.72 1.24
CA ARG A 296 13.26 1.83 2.22
C ARG A 296 13.03 3.23 1.66
N ASN A 297 13.11 3.41 0.34
CA ASN A 297 13.12 4.76 -0.27
C ASN A 297 11.72 5.21 -0.74
N VAL A 298 10.64 4.73 -0.11
CA VAL A 298 9.30 5.11 -0.54
C VAL A 298 8.94 6.47 0.04
N ARG A 299 8.72 7.45 -0.83
CA ARG A 299 8.32 8.81 -0.46
C ARG A 299 6.82 8.96 -0.65
N MET A 300 6.19 9.69 0.27
CA MET A 300 4.75 9.91 0.27
C MET A 300 4.40 11.40 0.10
N PRO A 301 4.24 11.91 -1.14
CA PRO A 301 4.00 13.32 -1.41
C PRO A 301 2.82 13.95 -0.67
N LEU A 302 1.74 13.18 -0.42
CA LEU A 302 0.57 13.70 0.30
C LEU A 302 0.85 14.05 1.78
N ARG A 303 2.01 13.63 2.34
CA ARG A 303 2.45 14.08 3.66
C ARG A 303 2.85 15.55 3.69
N PHE A 304 3.48 16.05 2.62
CA PHE A 304 4.02 17.41 2.58
C PHE A 304 3.31 18.33 1.56
N VAL A 305 2.51 17.78 0.64
CA VAL A 305 1.64 18.55 -0.26
C VAL A 305 0.27 18.73 0.41
N LYS A 306 0.10 19.86 1.11
CA LYS A 306 -1.15 20.18 1.85
C LYS A 306 -2.15 21.05 1.10
N ASN A 307 -1.70 21.76 0.06
CA ASN A 307 -2.60 22.54 -0.78
C ASN A 307 -3.49 21.61 -1.63
N GLU A 308 -4.80 21.82 -1.61
CA GLU A 308 -5.79 20.96 -2.26
C GLU A 308 -5.58 20.89 -3.78
N GLU A 309 -5.35 22.03 -4.44
CA GLU A 309 -5.13 22.10 -5.89
C GLU A 309 -3.86 21.34 -6.32
N LEU A 310 -2.79 21.40 -5.54
CA LEU A 310 -1.58 20.60 -5.78
C LEU A 310 -1.77 19.12 -5.47
N ALA A 311 -2.53 18.77 -4.45
CA ALA A 311 -2.86 17.38 -4.15
C ALA A 311 -3.68 16.75 -5.28
N ASP A 312 -4.67 17.46 -5.81
CA ASP A 312 -5.47 17.03 -6.96
C ASP A 312 -4.63 16.97 -8.24
N THR A 313 -3.72 17.92 -8.43
CA THR A 313 -2.73 17.88 -9.53
C THR A 313 -1.86 16.63 -9.44
N TYR A 314 -1.42 16.26 -8.24
CA TYR A 314 -0.63 15.03 -8.03
C TYR A 314 -1.44 13.76 -8.31
N LEU A 315 -2.68 13.67 -7.81
CA LEU A 315 -3.54 12.50 -8.01
C LEU A 315 -4.02 12.35 -9.46
N SER A 316 -4.06 13.43 -10.23
CA SER A 316 -4.43 13.39 -11.65
C SER A 316 -3.30 12.99 -12.59
N ILE A 317 -2.04 12.87 -12.12
CA ILE A 317 -0.90 12.50 -12.98
C ILE A 317 -1.11 11.15 -13.66
N GLY A 318 -1.76 10.20 -12.97
CA GLY A 318 -2.07 8.89 -13.54
C GLY A 318 -3.10 8.92 -14.69
N LYS A 319 -3.80 10.05 -14.89
CA LYS A 319 -4.69 10.26 -16.05
C LYS A 319 -3.94 10.84 -17.26
N GLY A 320 -2.75 11.38 -17.03
CA GLY A 320 -1.92 12.00 -18.06
C GLY A 320 -1.02 10.99 -18.78
N PRO A 321 0.13 11.42 -19.28
CA PRO A 321 1.03 10.56 -20.05
C PRO A 321 1.59 9.43 -19.19
N CYS A 322 1.51 8.18 -19.67
CA CYS A 322 2.05 7.00 -18.98
C CYS A 322 3.53 7.16 -18.60
N LEU A 323 4.32 7.85 -19.44
CA LEU A 323 5.73 8.14 -19.16
C LEU A 323 5.92 8.97 -17.87
N CYS A 324 5.06 9.96 -17.63
CA CYS A 324 5.14 10.80 -16.44
C CYS A 324 4.87 9.99 -15.17
N LEU A 325 3.85 9.11 -15.21
CA LEU A 325 3.53 8.20 -14.12
C LEU A 325 4.70 7.23 -13.83
N GLN A 326 5.26 6.61 -14.87
CA GLN A 326 6.40 5.69 -14.72
C GLN A 326 7.65 6.39 -14.18
N PHE A 327 7.93 7.61 -14.64
CA PHE A 327 9.08 8.38 -14.16
C PHE A 327 8.92 8.74 -12.68
N LEU A 328 7.74 9.26 -12.29
CA LEU A 328 7.47 9.56 -10.88
C LEU A 328 7.52 8.32 -9.99
N ARG A 329 7.03 7.17 -10.44
CA ARG A 329 7.15 5.92 -9.68
C ARG A 329 8.61 5.59 -9.37
N LYS A 330 9.50 5.73 -10.35
CA LYS A 330 10.94 5.51 -10.15
C LYS A 330 11.52 6.49 -9.11
N ILE A 331 11.18 7.78 -9.23
CA ILE A 331 11.62 8.83 -8.29
C ILE A 331 11.15 8.54 -6.86
N LEU A 332 9.88 8.14 -6.71
CA LEU A 332 9.24 7.99 -5.40
C LEU A 332 9.53 6.66 -4.73
N ASN A 333 9.85 5.60 -5.47
CA ASN A 333 9.96 4.25 -4.90
C ASN A 333 11.36 3.63 -4.96
N ASP A 334 12.22 4.07 -5.89
CA ASP A 334 13.49 3.38 -6.17
C ASP A 334 14.72 4.26 -5.93
N LEU A 335 14.63 5.58 -6.15
CA LEU A 335 15.79 6.47 -6.04
C LEU A 335 16.12 6.87 -4.60
N GLU A 336 17.41 6.91 -4.28
CA GLU A 336 17.92 7.58 -3.08
C GLU A 336 17.67 9.10 -3.16
N ILE A 337 17.77 9.80 -2.03
CA ILE A 337 17.30 11.19 -1.92
C ILE A 337 17.96 12.14 -2.92
N LEU A 338 19.28 12.07 -3.06
CA LEU A 338 20.02 12.97 -3.93
C LEU A 338 19.73 12.72 -5.43
N PRO A 339 19.82 11.47 -5.96
CA PRO A 339 19.33 11.17 -7.30
C PRO A 339 17.86 11.54 -7.53
N ALA A 340 17.00 11.36 -6.52
CA ALA A 340 15.58 11.70 -6.62
C ALA A 340 15.37 13.20 -6.86
N ILE A 341 16.08 14.09 -6.14
CA ILE A 341 16.01 15.55 -6.34
C ILE A 341 16.34 15.92 -7.79
N TYR A 342 17.44 15.39 -8.32
CA TYR A 342 17.83 15.66 -9.71
C TYR A 342 16.81 15.12 -10.72
N ALA A 343 16.28 13.93 -10.46
CA ALA A 343 15.26 13.34 -11.31
C ALA A 343 13.94 14.14 -11.29
N VAL A 344 13.58 14.82 -10.19
CA VAL A 344 12.42 15.74 -10.18
C VAL A 344 12.66 16.95 -11.09
N PHE A 345 13.88 17.48 -11.17
CA PHE A 345 14.19 18.55 -12.14
C PHE A 345 14.12 18.06 -13.58
N ASP A 346 14.60 16.84 -13.86
CA ASP A 346 14.50 16.26 -15.20
C ASP A 346 13.04 15.90 -15.55
N PHE A 347 12.23 15.52 -14.56
CA PHE A 347 10.79 15.38 -14.71
C PHE A 347 10.11 16.71 -15.03
N THR A 348 10.54 17.81 -14.40
CA THR A 348 10.06 19.16 -14.74
C THR A 348 10.47 19.53 -16.17
N ASP A 349 11.71 19.26 -16.56
CA ASP A 349 12.19 19.49 -17.93
C ASP A 349 11.36 18.71 -18.96
N LEU A 350 11.01 17.47 -18.67
CA LEU A 350 10.12 16.65 -19.50
C LEU A 350 8.75 17.32 -19.70
N GLN A 351 8.14 17.87 -18.65
CA GLN A 351 6.84 18.56 -18.76
C GLN A 351 6.89 19.74 -19.72
N TYR A 352 7.93 20.58 -19.62
CA TYR A 352 8.11 21.71 -20.54
C TYR A 352 8.31 21.26 -21.98
N ARG A 353 9.13 20.22 -22.20
CA ARG A 353 9.35 19.67 -23.55
C ARG A 353 8.07 19.11 -24.15
N MET A 354 7.25 18.44 -23.35
CA MET A 354 5.96 17.92 -23.80
C MET A 354 5.02 19.06 -24.17
N ALA A 355 4.89 20.08 -23.33
CA ALA A 355 4.04 21.23 -23.63
C ALA A 355 4.51 21.97 -24.89
N ALA A 356 5.82 22.23 -25.03
CA ALA A 356 6.39 22.86 -26.23
C ALA A 356 6.19 22.00 -27.49
N ALA A 357 6.45 20.70 -27.42
CA ALA A 357 6.23 19.80 -28.55
C ALA A 357 4.76 19.75 -28.97
N TYR A 358 3.81 19.82 -28.03
CA TYR A 358 2.40 19.86 -28.37
C TYR A 358 2.00 21.20 -29.02
N GLU A 359 2.42 22.32 -28.45
CA GLU A 359 2.02 23.64 -28.95
C GLU A 359 2.64 23.97 -30.31
N HIS A 360 3.89 23.55 -30.57
CA HIS A 360 4.64 23.90 -31.78
C HIS A 360 4.73 22.75 -32.80
N GLY A 361 4.51 21.50 -32.38
CA GLY A 361 4.26 20.34 -33.24
C GLY A 361 5.25 20.13 -34.40
N ASP A 362 4.70 20.13 -35.62
CA ASP A 362 5.41 19.91 -36.90
C ASP A 362 6.13 21.16 -37.44
N ASP A 363 6.19 22.25 -36.68
CA ASP A 363 6.90 23.45 -37.11
C ASP A 363 8.42 23.23 -37.10
N THR A 364 8.91 22.65 -38.20
CA THR A 364 10.33 22.39 -38.43
C THR A 364 11.17 23.66 -38.49
N ALA A 365 10.57 24.83 -38.76
CA ALA A 365 11.26 26.11 -38.71
C ALA A 365 11.45 26.55 -37.26
N TRP A 366 10.38 26.52 -36.47
CA TRP A 366 10.43 26.79 -35.04
C TRP A 366 11.44 25.89 -34.31
N MET A 367 11.42 24.58 -34.60
CA MET A 367 12.35 23.61 -34.02
C MET A 367 13.81 23.85 -34.40
N LYS A 368 14.09 24.34 -35.62
CA LYS A 368 15.45 24.70 -36.06
C LYS A 368 15.97 25.96 -35.38
N GLU A 369 15.07 26.91 -35.13
CA GLU A 369 15.39 28.18 -34.47
C GLU A 369 15.59 28.00 -32.95
N HIS A 370 14.69 27.27 -32.29
CA HIS A 370 14.63 27.14 -30.83
C HIS A 370 15.21 25.81 -30.31
N GLY A 371 15.73 24.94 -31.17
CA GLY A 371 16.29 23.65 -30.76
C GLY A 371 17.44 23.75 -29.73
N LYS A 372 18.17 24.86 -29.70
CA LYS A 372 19.20 25.13 -28.68
C LYS A 372 18.62 25.47 -27.30
N ASP A 373 17.37 25.93 -27.27
CA ASP A 373 16.64 26.33 -26.06
C ASP A 373 15.85 25.17 -25.44
N ILE A 374 15.63 24.09 -26.18
CA ILE A 374 15.00 22.86 -25.67
C ILE A 374 15.88 22.24 -24.57
N GLY A 375 15.33 22.17 -23.35
CA GLY A 375 16.04 21.74 -22.14
C GLY A 375 16.42 22.87 -21.17
N ASN A 376 16.22 24.13 -21.61
CA ASN A 376 16.30 25.31 -20.77
C ASN A 376 14.89 25.72 -20.32
N ILE A 377 14.56 25.44 -19.06
CA ILE A 377 13.23 25.69 -18.46
C ILE A 377 12.82 27.16 -18.59
N MET A 378 13.76 28.11 -18.43
CA MET A 378 13.45 29.54 -18.54
C MET A 378 13.09 29.92 -19.97
N SER A 379 13.87 29.47 -20.96
CA SER A 379 13.59 29.75 -22.37
C SER A 379 12.26 29.11 -22.81
N MET A 380 12.04 27.85 -22.46
CA MET A 380 10.78 27.14 -22.78
C MET A 380 9.58 27.76 -22.06
N GLY A 381 9.74 28.23 -20.83
CA GLY A 381 8.68 28.92 -20.09
C GLY A 381 8.30 30.26 -20.74
N LYS A 382 9.27 31.02 -21.25
CA LYS A 382 9.03 32.25 -21.99
C LYS A 382 8.28 32.00 -23.31
N GLU A 383 8.64 30.93 -24.01
CA GLU A 383 7.94 30.54 -25.24
C GLU A 383 6.46 30.21 -24.98
N LEU A 384 6.22 29.39 -23.96
CA LEU A 384 4.88 28.92 -23.60
C LEU A 384 4.04 29.98 -22.89
N GLU A 385 4.63 31.15 -22.60
CA GLU A 385 4.03 32.21 -21.80
C GLU A 385 2.69 32.66 -22.39
N GLU A 386 2.65 33.03 -23.67
CA GLU A 386 1.43 33.53 -24.32
C GLU A 386 0.49 32.41 -24.78
N SER A 387 1.04 31.29 -25.25
CA SER A 387 0.27 30.22 -25.88
C SER A 387 -0.48 29.34 -24.88
N VAL A 388 0.13 29.09 -23.71
CA VAL A 388 -0.38 28.19 -22.66
C VAL A 388 -0.60 28.93 -21.35
N ILE A 389 0.45 29.51 -20.80
CA ILE A 389 0.51 29.93 -19.40
C ILE A 389 -0.47 31.08 -19.13
N ARG A 390 -0.35 32.21 -19.85
CA ARG A 390 -1.21 33.38 -19.68
C ARG A 390 -2.67 33.07 -19.96
N LYS A 391 -2.96 32.27 -20.99
CA LYS A 391 -4.35 31.87 -21.29
C LYS A 391 -4.99 31.15 -20.12
N LYS A 392 -4.27 30.24 -19.47
CA LYS A 392 -4.76 29.50 -18.29
C LYS A 392 -5.06 30.41 -17.10
N PHE A 393 -4.17 31.35 -16.80
CA PHE A 393 -4.43 32.34 -15.75
C PHE A 393 -5.60 33.26 -16.09
N GLN A 394 -5.75 33.68 -17.36
CA GLN A 394 -6.86 34.53 -17.80
C GLN A 394 -8.22 33.80 -17.77
N GLN A 395 -8.23 32.50 -18.04
CA GLN A 395 -9.45 31.67 -18.01
C GLN A 395 -9.88 31.28 -16.59
N GLY A 396 -9.04 31.55 -15.58
CA GLY A 396 -9.31 31.21 -14.18
C GLY A 396 -9.09 29.73 -13.86
N ASP A 397 -8.38 29.01 -14.73
CA ASP A 397 -8.07 27.59 -14.58
C ASP A 397 -7.05 27.31 -13.46
N ILE A 398 -6.27 28.32 -13.09
CA ILE A 398 -5.26 28.26 -12.02
C ILE A 398 -5.65 29.25 -10.94
N ARG A 399 -5.83 28.79 -9.70
CA ARG A 399 -6.28 29.64 -8.59
C ARG A 399 -5.17 30.05 -7.64
N ILE A 400 -3.99 29.44 -7.76
CA ILE A 400 -2.83 29.72 -6.91
C ILE A 400 -2.35 31.16 -7.07
N THR A 401 -2.30 31.88 -5.93
CA THR A 401 -1.80 33.26 -5.87
C THR A 401 -0.35 33.33 -5.37
N PHE A 402 0.32 34.46 -5.58
CA PHE A 402 1.67 34.69 -5.04
C PHE A 402 1.73 34.50 -3.52
N GLU A 403 0.74 35.04 -2.81
CA GLU A 403 0.65 34.90 -1.35
C GLU A 403 0.45 33.46 -0.93
N GLU A 404 -0.38 32.70 -1.65
CA GLU A 404 -0.57 31.28 -1.37
C GLU A 404 0.72 30.47 -1.54
N ILE A 405 1.54 30.77 -2.55
CA ILE A 405 2.83 30.10 -2.77
C ILE A 405 3.75 30.29 -1.57
N PHE A 406 4.01 31.53 -1.17
CA PHE A 406 5.04 31.85 -0.17
C PHE A 406 4.53 31.88 1.27
N SER A 407 3.24 31.67 1.52
CA SER A 407 2.67 31.59 2.89
C SER A 407 2.01 30.26 3.22
N ARG A 408 1.66 29.43 2.24
CA ARG A 408 0.93 28.16 2.46
C ARG A 408 1.56 26.95 1.78
N ILE A 409 2.08 27.11 0.56
CA ILE A 409 2.65 25.98 -0.21
C ILE A 409 4.11 25.74 0.19
N ILE A 410 4.94 26.79 0.09
CA ILE A 410 6.32 26.79 0.55
C ILE A 410 6.31 27.16 2.03
N THR A 411 6.83 26.26 2.85
CA THR A 411 6.91 26.36 4.31
C THR A 411 8.10 27.21 4.73
N GLU A 412 8.11 27.63 6.00
CA GLU A 412 9.25 28.37 6.59
C GLU A 412 10.55 27.55 6.56
N GLU A 413 10.47 26.23 6.74
CA GLU A 413 11.62 25.32 6.66
C GLU A 413 12.20 25.29 5.24
N GLU A 414 11.34 25.18 4.23
CA GLU A 414 11.77 25.23 2.83
C GLU A 414 12.31 26.61 2.45
N MET A 415 11.73 27.70 2.97
CA MET A 415 12.28 29.04 2.80
C MET A 415 13.65 29.22 3.44
N ALA A 416 13.92 28.59 4.58
CA ALA A 416 15.23 28.59 5.21
C ALA A 416 16.27 27.88 4.33
N VAL A 417 15.92 26.74 3.75
CA VAL A 417 16.75 26.02 2.76
C VAL A 417 16.98 26.89 1.52
N ILE A 418 15.95 27.55 0.99
CA ILE A 418 16.11 28.50 -0.13
C ILE A 418 17.13 29.59 0.24
N ARG A 419 17.03 30.22 1.40
CA ARG A 419 17.99 31.27 1.81
C ARG A 419 19.41 30.74 2.01
N LYS A 420 19.56 29.47 2.44
CA LYS A 420 20.87 28.83 2.61
C LYS A 420 21.59 28.62 1.27
N TYR A 421 20.86 28.13 0.26
CA TYR A 421 21.45 27.77 -1.04
C TYR A 421 21.32 28.86 -2.10
N LEU A 422 20.32 29.74 -1.99
CA LEU A 422 20.10 30.91 -2.84
C LEU A 422 20.07 32.19 -1.97
N PRO A 423 21.22 32.64 -1.42
CA PRO A 423 21.27 33.74 -0.44
C PRO A 423 20.71 35.06 -0.97
N ASP A 424 20.80 35.29 -2.28
CA ASP A 424 20.33 36.52 -2.93
C ASP A 424 18.89 36.41 -3.46
N TYR A 425 18.22 35.25 -3.30
CA TYR A 425 16.85 35.07 -3.78
C TYR A 425 15.88 35.88 -2.93
N ARG A 426 15.09 36.73 -3.59
CA ARG A 426 13.97 37.45 -3.00
C ARG A 426 12.72 37.19 -3.83
N PRO A 427 11.60 36.78 -3.20
CA PRO A 427 10.31 36.73 -3.89
C PRO A 427 9.95 38.13 -4.40
N ASP A 428 9.82 38.27 -5.72
CA ASP A 428 9.47 39.54 -6.35
C ASP A 428 7.98 39.55 -6.75
N ARG A 429 7.20 40.35 -6.04
CA ARG A 429 5.75 40.51 -6.25
C ARG A 429 5.39 41.31 -7.51
N THR A 430 6.37 41.91 -8.18
CA THR A 430 6.13 42.72 -9.38
C THR A 430 5.94 41.86 -10.63
N TYR A 431 6.41 40.61 -10.61
CA TYR A 431 6.25 39.67 -11.70
C TYR A 431 5.00 38.80 -11.56
N PRO A 432 4.43 38.32 -12.68
CA PRO A 432 3.38 37.31 -12.64
C PRO A 432 3.79 36.06 -11.84
N VAL A 433 2.80 35.42 -11.21
CA VAL A 433 2.98 34.26 -10.32
C VAL A 433 3.80 33.14 -10.97
N TYR A 434 3.52 32.81 -12.23
CA TYR A 434 4.23 31.75 -12.96
C TYR A 434 5.71 32.09 -13.16
N THR A 435 6.06 33.36 -13.40
CA THR A 435 7.45 33.80 -13.56
C THR A 435 8.24 33.53 -12.30
N SER A 436 7.64 33.77 -11.13
CA SER A 436 8.25 33.46 -9.84
C SER A 436 8.52 31.95 -9.68
N ILE A 437 7.57 31.10 -10.08
CA ILE A 437 7.72 29.64 -10.02
C ILE A 437 8.83 29.16 -10.96
N VAL A 438 8.83 29.61 -12.22
CA VAL A 438 9.84 29.24 -13.23
C VAL A 438 11.23 29.71 -12.81
N TYR A 439 11.33 30.94 -12.30
CA TYR A 439 12.59 31.53 -11.85
C TYR A 439 13.16 30.80 -10.63
N LEU A 440 12.34 30.50 -9.61
CA LEU A 440 12.78 29.75 -8.45
C LEU A 440 13.22 28.32 -8.83
N THR A 441 12.42 27.64 -9.66
CA THR A 441 12.74 26.29 -10.16
C THR A 441 14.09 26.28 -10.89
N THR A 442 14.31 27.24 -11.78
CA THR A 442 15.55 27.35 -12.57
C THR A 442 16.75 27.71 -11.70
N SER A 443 16.58 28.67 -10.78
CA SER A 443 17.64 29.10 -9.86
C SER A 443 18.11 27.95 -8.97
N LEU A 444 17.16 27.22 -8.37
CA LEU A 444 17.46 26.02 -7.58
C LEU A 444 18.17 24.97 -8.43
N ARG A 445 17.65 24.62 -9.61
CA ARG A 445 18.28 23.62 -10.50
C ARG A 445 19.75 23.96 -10.78
N ASN A 446 20.05 25.23 -11.09
CA ASN A 446 21.40 25.67 -11.45
C ASN A 446 22.35 25.60 -10.26
N VAL A 447 21.92 26.08 -9.10
CA VAL A 447 22.74 26.09 -7.89
C VAL A 447 22.98 24.67 -7.36
N LEU A 448 21.95 23.84 -7.33
CA LEU A 448 22.05 22.49 -6.76
C LEU A 448 22.98 21.59 -7.58
N ARG A 449 22.99 21.75 -8.92
CA ARG A 449 23.98 21.08 -9.79
C ARG A 449 25.42 21.46 -9.49
N GLY A 450 25.67 22.62 -8.87
CA GLY A 450 27.00 23.09 -8.48
C GLY A 450 27.45 22.64 -7.08
N HIS A 451 26.53 22.25 -6.19
CA HIS A 451 26.84 21.99 -4.78
C HIS A 451 27.44 20.61 -4.47
N GLY A 452 27.22 19.60 -5.32
CA GLY A 452 27.83 18.27 -5.18
C GLY A 452 27.28 17.38 -4.05
N SER A 453 27.06 17.92 -2.85
CA SER A 453 26.43 17.22 -1.70
C SER A 453 25.66 18.19 -0.79
N PHE A 454 24.73 17.64 -0.02
CA PHE A 454 23.88 18.38 0.94
C PHE A 454 23.87 17.66 2.29
N GLU A 455 23.58 18.39 3.37
CA GLU A 455 23.20 17.78 4.64
C GLU A 455 21.91 16.96 4.45
N HIS A 456 21.80 15.79 5.10
CA HIS A 456 20.66 14.89 4.86
C HIS A 456 19.31 15.55 5.19
N VAL A 457 19.24 16.34 6.26
CA VAL A 457 18.01 17.05 6.65
C VAL A 457 17.61 18.06 5.55
N ASP A 458 18.58 18.81 5.05
CA ASP A 458 18.35 19.73 3.94
C ASP A 458 17.93 19.00 2.66
N ALA A 459 18.47 17.81 2.39
CA ALA A 459 18.13 17.03 1.20
C ALA A 459 16.66 16.58 1.19
N GLU A 460 16.11 16.15 2.33
CA GLU A 460 14.69 15.80 2.43
C GLU A 460 13.80 17.03 2.23
N ILE A 461 14.07 18.14 2.92
CA ILE A 461 13.31 19.39 2.76
C ILE A 461 13.42 19.91 1.32
N LEU A 462 14.61 19.81 0.71
CA LEU A 462 14.84 20.21 -0.66
C LEU A 462 14.07 19.33 -1.65
N PHE A 463 13.96 18.03 -1.41
CA PHE A 463 13.12 17.15 -2.21
C PHE A 463 11.66 17.58 -2.15
N GLU A 464 11.13 17.85 -0.95
CA GLU A 464 9.74 18.32 -0.78
C GLU A 464 9.49 19.62 -1.55
N LEU A 465 10.39 20.60 -1.41
CA LEU A 465 10.33 21.87 -2.11
C LEU A 465 10.36 21.69 -3.64
N VAL A 466 11.33 20.94 -4.15
CA VAL A 466 11.49 20.73 -5.60
C VAL A 466 10.32 19.92 -6.17
N PHE A 467 9.75 19.00 -5.40
CA PHE A 467 8.55 18.26 -5.78
C PHE A 467 7.32 19.16 -5.85
N LYS A 468 7.11 20.05 -4.87
CA LYS A 468 6.04 21.07 -4.92
C LYS A 468 6.20 21.99 -6.13
N LEU A 469 7.42 22.42 -6.42
CA LEU A 469 7.72 23.20 -7.64
C LEU A 469 7.37 22.41 -8.90
N ALA A 470 7.70 21.12 -8.98
CA ALA A 470 7.33 20.29 -10.12
C ALA A 470 5.80 20.18 -10.28
N LEU A 471 5.03 20.03 -9.19
CA LEU A 471 3.56 20.03 -9.25
C LEU A 471 3.00 21.38 -9.71
N MET A 472 3.54 22.49 -9.23
CA MET A 472 3.15 23.82 -9.71
C MET A 472 3.45 24.01 -11.20
N ASN A 473 4.56 23.46 -11.71
CA ASN A 473 4.87 23.48 -13.14
C ASN A 473 3.89 22.60 -13.95
N ILE A 474 3.48 21.43 -13.46
CA ILE A 474 2.43 20.62 -14.08
C ILE A 474 1.15 21.43 -14.21
N LEU A 475 0.73 22.10 -13.14
CA LEU A 475 -0.48 22.90 -13.09
C LEU A 475 -0.43 24.04 -14.13
N ILE A 476 0.67 24.80 -14.14
CA ILE A 476 0.89 25.91 -15.08
C ILE A 476 0.86 25.46 -16.54
N LEU A 477 1.45 24.29 -16.84
CA LEU A 477 1.54 23.76 -18.19
C LEU A 477 0.32 22.94 -18.61
N SER A 478 -0.54 22.57 -17.65
CA SER A 478 -1.59 21.55 -17.80
C SER A 478 -1.05 20.25 -18.42
N ALA A 479 0.11 19.81 -17.95
CA ALA A 479 0.82 18.68 -18.54
C ALA A 479 0.04 17.35 -18.38
N ASN A 480 -0.83 17.25 -17.36
CA ASN A 480 -1.68 16.07 -17.14
C ASN A 480 -2.81 15.94 -18.18
N ASP A 481 -3.15 17.01 -18.91
CA ASP A 481 -4.18 16.99 -19.95
C ASP A 481 -3.65 16.38 -21.27
N LEU A 482 -2.34 16.15 -21.36
CA LEU A 482 -1.68 15.58 -22.53
C LEU A 482 -1.65 14.05 -22.44
N THR A 483 -1.98 13.38 -23.54
CA THR A 483 -1.75 11.94 -23.72
C THR A 483 -0.77 11.71 -24.85
N LEU A 484 0.19 10.81 -24.63
CA LEU A 484 1.16 10.41 -25.66
C LEU A 484 0.77 9.04 -26.21
N GLU A 485 0.68 8.96 -27.53
CA GLU A 485 0.47 7.71 -28.27
C GLU A 485 1.57 7.55 -29.30
N THR A 486 1.74 6.34 -29.82
CA THR A 486 2.75 6.05 -30.84
C THR A 486 2.10 5.62 -32.12
N GLU A 487 2.58 6.14 -33.25
CA GLU A 487 2.17 5.64 -34.55
C GLU A 487 2.93 4.35 -34.90
N ASP A 488 2.27 3.45 -35.61
CA ASP A 488 2.90 2.22 -36.10
C ASP A 488 3.93 2.47 -37.21
N SER A 489 3.83 3.60 -37.90
CA SER A 489 4.76 3.98 -38.96
C SER A 489 6.13 4.39 -38.39
N PRO A 490 7.24 3.85 -38.94
CA PRO A 490 8.57 4.30 -38.56
C PRO A 490 8.81 5.73 -39.05
N VAL A 491 9.57 6.49 -38.27
CA VAL A 491 9.94 7.88 -38.56
C VAL A 491 10.82 7.94 -39.82
N TRP A 492 11.68 6.94 -40.00
CA TRP A 492 12.54 6.78 -41.17
C TRP A 492 12.41 5.36 -41.73
N PRO A 493 12.41 5.18 -43.07
CA PRO A 493 12.34 3.86 -43.68
C PRO A 493 13.48 2.95 -43.23
N GLY A 494 13.14 1.74 -42.75
CA GLY A 494 14.10 0.73 -42.30
C GLY A 494 14.70 0.96 -40.90
N GLU A 495 14.27 2.00 -40.18
CA GLU A 495 14.71 2.28 -38.81
C GLU A 495 13.68 1.80 -37.79
N THR A 496 14.14 1.54 -36.57
CA THR A 496 13.31 1.04 -35.45
C THR A 496 12.61 2.17 -34.68
N TYR A 497 12.71 3.43 -35.09
CA TYR A 497 12.11 4.55 -34.35
C TYR A 497 10.72 4.88 -34.88
N ARG A 498 9.75 4.99 -33.97
CA ARG A 498 8.34 5.31 -34.25
C ARG A 498 8.03 6.75 -33.85
N LYS A 499 7.08 7.37 -34.55
CA LYS A 499 6.61 8.72 -34.25
C LYS A 499 5.76 8.70 -32.99
N VAL A 500 5.83 9.78 -32.22
CA VAL A 500 4.98 10.01 -31.06
C VAL A 500 3.99 11.11 -31.41
N ILE A 501 2.72 10.86 -31.13
CA ILE A 501 1.64 11.83 -31.27
C ILE A 501 1.09 12.17 -29.90
N GLY A 502 0.60 13.40 -29.77
CA GLY A 502 0.04 13.95 -28.56
C GLY A 502 -1.42 14.29 -28.79
N ARG A 503 -2.24 14.08 -27.78
CA ARG A 503 -3.61 14.60 -27.74
C ARG A 503 -3.81 15.40 -26.47
N LYS A 504 -4.60 16.47 -26.54
CA LYS A 504 -5.07 17.22 -25.38
C LYS A 504 -6.58 17.14 -25.32
N ASN A 505 -7.14 16.73 -24.18
CA ASN A 505 -8.59 16.61 -23.95
C ASN A 505 -9.36 15.82 -25.03
N SER A 506 -8.71 14.87 -25.71
CA SER A 506 -9.29 14.00 -26.75
C SER A 506 -9.67 14.65 -28.10
N ASP A 507 -9.39 15.94 -28.33
CA ASP A 507 -9.92 16.64 -29.51
C ASP A 507 -8.93 16.83 -30.66
N THR A 508 -7.68 17.17 -30.36
CA THR A 508 -6.67 17.49 -31.40
C THR A 508 -5.45 16.59 -31.28
N VAL A 509 -5.13 15.90 -32.38
CA VAL A 509 -3.91 15.09 -32.51
C VAL A 509 -2.82 15.97 -33.10
N ARG A 510 -1.65 15.99 -32.47
CA ARG A 510 -0.47 16.70 -32.96
C ARG A 510 0.76 15.80 -32.94
N ASN A 511 1.66 15.98 -33.91
CA ASN A 511 2.96 15.32 -33.85
C ASN A 511 3.77 15.91 -32.70
N MET A 512 4.34 15.05 -31.85
CA MET A 512 5.14 15.45 -30.70
C MET A 512 6.62 15.45 -31.04
N SER A 513 7.02 15.96 -32.20
CA SER A 513 8.44 16.11 -32.50
C SER A 513 9.09 16.98 -31.40
N PRO A 514 10.20 16.56 -30.78
CA PRO A 514 11.16 15.54 -31.23
C PRO A 514 11.09 14.22 -30.44
N PHE A 515 9.97 13.92 -29.79
CA PHE A 515 9.75 12.65 -29.11
C PHE A 515 9.67 11.52 -30.15
N LEU A 516 10.50 10.49 -29.96
CA LEU A 516 10.51 9.28 -30.79
C LEU A 516 10.43 8.08 -29.86
N MET A 517 9.81 6.97 -30.28
CA MET A 517 9.82 5.73 -29.51
C MET A 517 10.71 4.69 -30.19
N ALA A 518 11.57 4.03 -29.41
CA ALA A 518 12.32 2.88 -29.91
C ALA A 518 11.42 1.63 -29.95
N SER A 519 11.12 1.11 -31.14
CA SER A 519 10.23 -0.05 -31.33
C SER A 519 10.71 -1.34 -30.66
N GLY A 520 12.00 -1.45 -30.33
CA GLY A 520 12.56 -2.63 -29.66
C GLY A 520 12.44 -2.62 -28.12
N THR A 521 12.24 -1.45 -27.51
CA THR A 521 12.19 -1.32 -26.03
C THR A 521 10.96 -0.60 -25.50
N GLY A 522 10.16 0.04 -26.37
CA GLY A 522 8.98 0.81 -25.96
C GLY A 522 9.32 2.11 -25.22
N ASN A 523 10.60 2.45 -25.07
CA ASN A 523 11.02 3.66 -24.37
C ASN A 523 10.85 4.89 -25.25
N ILE A 524 10.24 5.93 -24.68
CA ILE A 524 10.16 7.25 -25.29
C ILE A 524 11.53 7.92 -25.16
N LEU A 525 12.14 8.23 -26.30
CA LEU A 525 13.39 8.94 -26.45
C LEU A 525 13.12 10.40 -26.81
N VAL A 526 13.71 11.30 -26.03
CA VAL A 526 13.64 12.74 -26.30
C VAL A 526 14.89 13.14 -27.07
N PHE A 527 14.78 13.30 -28.39
CA PHE A 527 15.91 13.78 -29.18
C PHE A 527 15.97 15.29 -29.17
N ASN A 528 17.15 15.86 -28.94
CA ASN A 528 17.42 17.24 -29.32
C ASN A 528 18.37 17.23 -30.52
N ASN A 529 17.83 16.96 -31.73
CA ASN A 529 18.35 17.26 -33.08
C ASN A 529 17.66 16.38 -34.13
N TRP A 530 16.73 16.98 -34.89
CA TRP A 530 15.98 16.37 -35.99
C TRP A 530 16.82 16.11 -37.26
N ASP A 531 18.00 16.72 -37.39
CA ASP A 531 18.86 16.50 -38.55
C ASP A 531 19.51 15.11 -38.50
N LYS A 532 19.14 14.25 -39.46
CA LYS A 532 19.77 12.95 -39.73
C LYS A 532 21.29 13.13 -39.72
N PRO A 533 22.02 12.69 -38.68
CA PRO A 533 23.46 12.79 -38.71
C PRO A 533 23.93 11.83 -39.79
N SER A 534 24.77 12.28 -40.71
CA SER A 534 25.50 11.36 -41.59
C SER A 534 26.13 10.25 -40.71
N LYS A 535 26.14 8.99 -41.18
CA LYS A 535 26.53 7.80 -40.39
C LYS A 535 27.82 7.95 -39.55
N LYS A 536 28.71 8.88 -39.90
CA LYS A 536 29.91 9.25 -39.13
C LYS A 536 29.66 10.04 -37.83
N LYS A 537 28.62 10.88 -37.73
CA LYS A 537 28.29 11.66 -36.52
C LYS A 537 27.50 10.84 -35.48
N MET A 538 26.81 9.78 -35.88
CA MET A 538 26.00 8.93 -34.99
C MET A 538 26.83 8.21 -33.93
N LYS A 539 27.96 7.56 -34.30
CA LYS A 539 28.79 6.80 -33.35
C LYS A 539 29.35 7.63 -32.20
N LYS A 540 29.66 8.91 -32.44
CA LYS A 540 30.25 9.80 -31.42
C LYS A 540 29.19 10.47 -30.52
N LYS A 541 27.94 10.61 -31.00
CA LYS A 541 26.84 11.27 -30.28
C LYS A 541 25.97 10.28 -29.49
N LEU A 542 25.76 9.06 -30.01
CA LEU A 542 25.11 7.97 -29.28
C LEU A 542 25.91 7.55 -28.05
N TRP A 543 27.25 7.54 -28.13
CA TRP A 543 28.12 7.25 -26.98
C TRP A 543 27.96 8.27 -25.85
N ASN A 544 27.77 9.56 -26.17
CA ASN A 544 27.61 10.60 -25.16
C ASN A 544 26.19 10.69 -24.57
N ILE A 545 25.16 10.16 -25.25
CA ILE A 545 23.76 10.22 -24.80
C ILE A 545 23.36 8.93 -24.06
N LEU A 546 23.89 7.76 -24.43
CA LEU A 546 23.66 6.52 -23.67
C LEU A 546 24.34 6.55 -22.29
N ILE A 547 25.45 7.27 -22.13
CA ILE A 547 26.13 7.44 -20.85
C ILE A 547 25.32 8.30 -19.85
N THR A 548 24.29 9.03 -20.29
CA THR A 548 23.51 9.91 -19.40
C THR A 548 22.19 9.32 -18.91
N TRP A 549 21.78 8.11 -19.31
CA TRP A 549 20.50 7.52 -18.88
C TRP A 549 20.59 6.09 -18.32
N MET A 550 21.77 5.46 -18.33
CA MET A 550 21.96 4.11 -17.77
C MET A 550 23.15 3.95 -16.81
N GLU A 551 23.93 5.00 -16.53
CA GLU A 551 25.06 4.95 -15.57
C GLU A 551 25.04 6.07 -14.52
N ARG A 552 23.86 6.50 -14.06
CA ARG A 552 23.72 7.26 -12.80
C ARG A 552 22.54 6.78 -11.98
#